data_AF-A0A8T7E3N4-F1
#
_entry.id   AF-A0A8T7E3N4-F1
#
_cell.length_a   1.000
_cell.length_b   1.000
_cell.length_c   1.000
_cell.angle_alpha   90.00
_cell.angle_beta   90.00
_cell.angle_gamma   90.00
#
_symmetry.space_group_name_H-M   'P 1'
#
loop_
_entity.id
_entity.type
_entity.pdbx_description
1 polymer ?
#
loop_
_entity_poly.entity_id
_entity_poly.type
_entity_poly.pdbx_seq_one_letter_code
_entity_poly.pdbx_strand_id
1 'polypeptide(L)' 'VDDSPPAAAAGDAVHDAVAGLIALGYKPNEASRYVHEIESTGMSSEAIIRAALRALVR' A
#
# COMPACT_ATOMS: atom_id res chain seq x y z
N VAL A 1 4.00 -22.80 -2.96
CA VAL A 1 5.13 -21.92 -2.58
C VAL A 1 4.53 -20.56 -2.29
N ASP A 2 4.14 -20.35 -1.04
CA ASP A 2 3.62 -19.06 -0.57
C ASP A 2 4.83 -18.30 -0.01
N ASP A 3 5.47 -17.51 -0.88
CA ASP A 3 6.66 -16.72 -0.57
C ASP A 3 6.21 -15.41 0.09
N SER A 4 5.75 -15.48 1.34
CA SER A 4 5.53 -14.29 2.16
C SER A 4 6.86 -13.87 2.78
N PRO A 5 7.48 -12.73 2.39
CA PRO A 5 8.70 -12.27 3.04
C PRO A 5 8.40 -11.93 4.52
N PRO A 6 9.37 -12.12 5.42
CA PRO A 6 9.19 -11.84 6.83
C PRO A 6 9.01 -10.34 7.01
N ALA A 7 7.76 -9.88 7.18
CA ALA A 7 7.37 -8.54 7.63
C ALA A 7 8.44 -7.47 7.33
N ALA A 8 8.77 -7.28 6.05
CA ALA A 8 9.71 -6.25 5.63
C ALA A 8 9.23 -4.95 6.28
N ALA A 9 10.14 -4.28 7.00
CA ALA A 9 9.83 -3.21 7.94
C ALA A 9 8.73 -2.31 7.37
N ALA A 10 7.72 -1.93 8.16
CA ALA A 10 6.51 -1.26 7.64
C ALA A 10 6.76 -0.10 6.64
N GLY A 11 7.94 0.54 6.68
CA GLY A 11 8.41 1.48 5.66
C GLY A 11 8.53 0.88 4.24
N ASP A 12 9.02 -0.35 4.09
CA ASP A 12 9.12 -1.08 2.83
C ASP A 12 7.71 -1.40 2.28
N ALA A 13 6.81 -1.90 3.14
CA ALA A 13 5.44 -2.21 2.74
C ALA A 13 4.65 -0.95 2.29
N VAL A 14 4.85 0.18 2.95
CA VAL A 14 4.28 1.47 2.56
C VAL A 14 4.83 1.93 1.21
N HIS A 15 6.15 1.84 1.00
CA HIS A 15 6.77 2.22 -0.26
C HIS A 15 6.26 1.38 -1.44
N ASP A 16 6.22 0.06 -1.25
CA ASP A 16 5.69 -0.89 -2.23
C ASP A 16 4.22 -0.63 -2.54
N ALA A 17 3.42 -0.28 -1.53
CA ALA A 17 2.03 0.07 -1.74
C ALA A 17 1.86 1.33 -2.60
N VAL A 18 2.70 2.35 -2.36
CA VAL A 18 2.70 3.58 -3.18
C VAL A 18 3.10 3.26 -4.62
N ALA A 19 4.18 2.49 -4.83
CA ALA A 19 4.60 2.06 -6.16
C ALA A 19 3.51 1.25 -6.88
N GLY A 20 2.82 0.36 -6.14
CA GLY A 20 1.69 -0.42 -6.64
C GLY A 20 0.53 0.46 -7.10
N LEU A 21 0.13 1.46 -6.31
CA LEU A 21 -0.92 2.41 -6.74
C LEU A 21 -0.50 3.22 -7.97
N ILE A 22 0.77 3.65 -8.07
CA ILE A 22 1.27 4.34 -9.27
C ILE A 22 1.17 3.43 -10.50
N ALA A 23 1.55 2.16 -10.36
CA ALA A 23 1.44 1.16 -11.43
C ALA A 23 -0.02 0.91 -11.87
N LEU A 24 -0.99 1.10 -10.98
CA LEU A 24 -2.43 1.05 -11.29
C LEU A 24 -2.96 2.32 -11.98
N GLY A 25 -2.13 3.36 -12.12
CA GLY A 25 -2.47 4.60 -12.81
C GLY A 25 -2.81 5.79 -11.91
N TYR A 26 -2.64 5.65 -10.58
CA TYR A 26 -2.80 6.78 -9.67
C TYR A 26 -1.59 7.72 -9.75
N LYS A 27 -1.81 9.03 -9.57
CA LYS A 27 -0.69 9.97 -9.56
C LYS A 27 0.18 9.77 -8.31
N PRO A 28 1.51 9.99 -8.38
CA PRO A 28 2.41 9.75 -7.24
C PRO A 28 2.02 10.47 -5.95
N ASN A 29 1.53 11.71 -6.07
CA ASN A 29 1.05 12.51 -4.94
C ASN A 29 -0.24 11.95 -4.33
N GLU A 30 -1.18 11.47 -5.16
CA GLU A 30 -2.42 10.83 -4.71
C GLU A 30 -2.14 9.48 -4.05
N ALA A 31 -1.31 8.64 -4.69
CA ALA A 31 -0.89 7.35 -4.16
C ALA A 31 -0.24 7.48 -2.77
N SER A 32 0.71 8.41 -2.63
CA SER A 32 1.41 8.67 -1.37
C SER A 32 0.43 9.12 -0.28
N ARG A 33 -0.52 9.99 -0.63
CA ARG A 33 -1.53 10.49 0.29
C ARG A 33 -2.47 9.37 0.75
N TYR A 34 -3.02 8.57 -0.17
CA TYR A 34 -3.96 7.51 0.18
C TYR A 34 -3.32 6.44 1.05
N VAL A 35 -2.06 6.08 0.78
CA VAL A 35 -1.33 5.12 1.62
C VAL A 35 -1.06 5.68 3.02
N HIS A 36 -0.73 6.96 3.15
CA HIS A 36 -0.50 7.60 4.46
C HIS A 36 -1.77 7.72 5.31
N GLU A 37 -2.96 7.70 4.69
CA GLU A 37 -4.24 7.71 5.41
C GLU A 37 -4.59 6.33 5.99
N ILE A 38 -3.83 5.26 5.68
CA ILE A 38 -4.03 3.90 6.18
C ILE A 38 -3.07 3.61 7.34
N GLU A 39 -3.61 3.07 8.44
CA GLU A 39 -2.82 2.50 9.53
C GLU A 39 -2.14 1.21 9.04
N SER A 40 -0.86 1.29 8.66
CA SER A 40 -0.13 0.22 7.97
C SER A 40 0.67 -0.71 8.87
N THR A 41 0.61 -0.53 10.20
CA THR A 41 1.40 -1.31 11.16
C THR A 41 1.11 -2.80 11.03
N GLY A 42 2.13 -3.58 10.65
CA GLY A 42 2.01 -5.03 10.47
C GLY A 42 1.24 -5.46 9.21
N MET A 43 0.86 -4.54 8.33
CA MET A 43 0.19 -4.85 7.07
C MET A 43 1.20 -5.13 5.95
N SER A 44 0.83 -6.02 5.04
CA SER A 44 1.55 -6.17 3.76
C SER A 44 1.20 -5.03 2.80
N SER A 45 2.07 -4.78 1.83
CA SER A 45 1.84 -3.80 0.75
C SER A 45 0.53 -4.06 0.01
N GLU A 46 0.21 -5.32 -0.29
CA GLU A 46 -1.07 -5.70 -0.92
C GLU A 46 -2.28 -5.34 -0.04
N ALA A 47 -2.19 -5.58 1.27
CA ALA A 47 -3.25 -5.24 2.21
C ALA A 47 -3.47 -3.72 2.29
N ILE A 48 -2.38 -2.94 2.27
CA ILE A 48 -2.42 -1.48 2.24
C ILE A 48 -3.05 -0.96 0.95
N ILE A 49 -2.63 -1.48 -0.23
CA ILE A 49 -3.23 -1.13 -1.53
C ILE A 49 -4.74 -1.39 -1.51
N ARG A 50 -5.16 -2.57 -1.04
CA ARG A 50 -6.57 -2.94 -0.96
C ARG A 50 -7.36 -2.02 -0.03
N ALA A 51 -6.79 -1.63 1.11
CA ALA A 51 -7.41 -0.70 2.05
C ALA A 51 -7.57 0.70 1.43
N ALA A 52 -6.52 1.20 0.78
CA ALA A 52 -6.54 2.49 0.08
C ALA A 52 -7.62 2.53 -1.01
N LEU A 53 -7.69 1.51 -1.87
CA LEU A 53 -8.71 1.43 -2.93
C LEU A 53 -10.14 1.39 -2.35
N ARG A 54 -10.36 0.63 -1.27
CA ARG A 54 -11.68 0.60 -0.59
C ARG A 54 -12.08 1.94 0.00
N ALA A 55 -11.12 2.77 0.43
CA ALA A 55 -11.41 4.11 0.93
C ALA A 55 -11.89 5.07 -0.18
N LEU A 56 -11.51 4.83 -1.44
CA LEU A 56 -11.88 5.66 -2.60
C LEU A 56 -13.27 5.34 -3.17
N VAL A 57 -13.74 4.10 -3.01
CA VAL A 57 -15.01 3.61 -3.58
C VAL A 57 -16.17 3.73 -2.59
N ARG A 58 -16.12 4.73 -1.69
CA ARG A 58 -17.22 5.02 -0.76
C ARG A 58 -18.36 5.75 -1.45
#